data_AF-A0A5C8TBZ9-F1
#
_entry.id   AF-A0A5C8TBZ9-F1
#
_cell.length_a   1.000
_cell.length_b   1.000
_cell.length_c   1.000
_cell.angle_alpha   90.00
_cell.angle_beta   90.00
_cell.angle_gamma   90.00
#
_symmetry.space_group_name_H-M   'P 1'
#
loop_
_entity.id
_entity.type
_entity.pdbx_description
1 polymer ?
#
loop_
_entity_poly.entity_id
_entity_poly.type
_entity_poly.pdbx_seq_one_letter_code
_entity_poly.pdbx_strand_id
1 'polypeptide(L)'
;MSETINDTGEGTSLHAPVARLLRPLVRLFVARGITFPALTNLLRELYVNVAEYDFALQGKEQTDSRVSLLTGIHRKEVRRLRGAGAPVSAVPAVVSRTSRIIARWLADPAFTDPDGRPLALR
;
A
#
# COMPACT_ATOMS: atom_id res chain seq x y z
N MET A 1 -38.04 -22.50 0.09
CA MET A 1 -37.28 -21.98 1.24
C MET A 1 -36.02 -21.36 0.65
N SER A 2 -36.12 -20.09 0.25
CA SER A 2 -35.04 -19.36 -0.41
C SER A 2 -34.62 -18.25 0.52
N GLU A 3 -33.42 -18.41 1.08
CA GLU A 3 -32.80 -17.51 2.03
C GLU A 3 -32.32 -16.27 1.27
N THR A 4 -32.96 -15.13 1.53
CA THR A 4 -32.60 -13.82 1.00
C THR A 4 -31.28 -13.37 1.62
N ILE A 5 -30.24 -13.27 0.80
CA ILE A 5 -28.94 -12.67 1.12
C ILE A 5 -29.16 -11.21 1.56
N ASN A 6 -29.01 -10.96 2.86
CA ASN A 6 -29.06 -9.62 3.47
C ASN A 6 -27.64 -9.16 3.85
N ASP A 7 -26.73 -9.15 2.89
CA ASP A 7 -25.27 -8.96 3.12
C ASP A 7 -24.82 -7.47 2.99
N THR A 8 -25.66 -6.59 2.44
CA THR A 8 -25.31 -5.17 2.24
C THR A 8 -25.33 -4.33 3.53
N GLY A 9 -25.98 -4.80 4.60
CA GLY A 9 -26.07 -4.13 5.89
C GLY A 9 -24.83 -4.33 6.79
N GLU A 10 -24.22 -5.51 6.75
CA GLU A 10 -23.08 -5.86 7.60
C GLU A 10 -21.82 -5.08 7.20
N GLY A 11 -21.51 -4.98 5.91
CA GLY A 11 -20.33 -4.25 5.42
C GLY A 11 -20.35 -2.76 5.77
N THR A 12 -21.52 -2.11 5.72
CA THR A 12 -21.68 -0.70 6.09
C THR A 12 -21.51 -0.50 7.61
N SER A 13 -21.96 -1.47 8.42
CA SER A 13 -21.83 -1.44 9.88
C SER A 13 -20.36 -1.48 10.36
N LEU A 14 -19.47 -2.11 9.60
CA LEU A 14 -18.05 -2.24 9.94
C LEU A 14 -17.21 -1.01 9.60
N HIS A 15 -17.71 -0.12 8.74
CA HIS A 15 -16.96 1.05 8.27
C HIS A 15 -16.49 1.95 9.43
N ALA A 16 -17.39 2.31 10.36
CA ALA A 16 -17.04 3.20 11.47
C ALA A 16 -16.08 2.59 12.50
N PRO A 17 -16.25 1.33 12.95
CA PRO A 17 -15.24 0.62 13.75
C PRO A 17 -13.87 0.53 13.07
N VAL A 18 -13.81 0.11 11.81
CA VAL A 18 -12.55 -0.02 11.07
C VAL A 18 -11.87 1.35 10.90
N ALA A 19 -12.63 2.40 10.58
CA ALA A 19 -12.09 3.75 10.48
C ALA A 19 -11.48 4.24 11.82
N ARG A 20 -12.04 3.85 12.96
CA ARG A 20 -11.48 4.15 14.29
C ARG A 20 -10.15 3.43 14.52
N LEU A 21 -10.01 2.20 14.06
CA LEU A 21 -8.76 1.42 14.14
C LEU A 21 -7.68 1.95 13.18
N LEU A 22 -8.08 2.34 11.96
CA LEU A 22 -7.13 2.82 10.94
C LEU A 22 -6.63 4.23 11.22
N ARG A 23 -7.44 5.11 11.83
CA ARG A 23 -7.07 6.51 12.11
C ARG A 23 -5.72 6.67 12.84
N PRO A 24 -5.42 5.98 13.96
CA PRO A 24 -4.11 6.10 14.61
C PRO A 24 -2.96 5.60 13.72
N LEU A 25 -3.16 4.55 12.92
CA LEU A 25 -2.15 4.05 11.99
C LEU A 25 -1.87 5.05 10.86
N VAL A 26 -2.92 5.61 10.26
CA VAL A 26 -2.79 6.65 9.23
C VAL A 26 -2.08 7.88 9.79
N ARG A 27 -2.40 8.29 11.03
CA ARG A 27 -1.69 9.39 11.71
C ARG A 27 -0.20 9.08 11.86
N LEU A 28 0.16 7.85 12.27
CA LEU A 28 1.56 7.43 12.37
C LEU A 28 2.26 7.47 11.00
N PHE A 29 1.61 6.95 9.95
CA PHE A 29 2.16 6.94 8.59
C PHE A 29 2.45 8.34 8.09
N VAL A 30 1.51 9.28 8.26
CA VAL A 30 1.71 10.69 7.91
C VAL A 30 2.87 11.30 8.73
N ALA A 31 2.91 11.04 10.04
CA ALA A 31 3.99 11.54 10.90
C ALA A 31 5.38 11.00 10.52
N ARG A 32 5.43 9.83 9.85
CA ARG A 32 6.68 9.20 9.37
C ARG A 32 6.93 9.43 7.88
N GLY A 33 6.14 10.27 7.20
CA GLY A 33 6.33 10.58 5.78
C GLY A 33 5.91 9.47 4.81
N ILE A 34 5.17 8.46 5.29
CA ILE A 34 4.57 7.43 4.44
C ILE A 34 3.37 8.06 3.73
N THR A 35 3.46 8.12 2.41
CA THR A 35 2.44 8.74 1.56
C THR A 35 1.28 7.79 1.31
N PHE A 36 0.11 8.33 0.95
CA PHE A 36 -1.05 7.52 0.58
C PHE A 36 -0.73 6.49 -0.52
N PRO A 37 -0.04 6.84 -1.64
CA PRO A 37 0.34 5.84 -2.64
C PRO A 37 1.22 4.70 -2.11
N ALA A 38 2.17 5.00 -1.20
CA ALA A 38 3.02 3.97 -0.59
C ALA A 38 2.19 3.01 0.28
N LEU A 39 1.27 3.56 1.08
CA LEU A 39 0.33 2.77 1.87
C LEU A 39 -0.59 1.93 0.98
N THR A 40 -1.14 2.50 -0.10
CA THR A 40 -2.02 1.76 -1.00
C THR A 40 -1.29 0.61 -1.70
N ASN A 41 -0.01 0.79 -2.06
CA ASN A 41 0.78 -0.31 -2.63
C ASN A 41 0.93 -1.47 -1.63
N LEU A 42 1.30 -1.17 -0.38
CA LEU A 42 1.38 -2.16 0.70
C LEU A 42 0.03 -2.86 0.93
N LEU A 43 -1.07 -2.09 0.97
CA LEU A 43 -2.40 -2.67 1.14
C LEU A 43 -2.77 -3.57 -0.04
N ARG A 44 -2.45 -3.21 -1.28
CA ARG A 44 -2.71 -4.08 -2.45
C ARG A 44 -1.98 -5.41 -2.33
N GLU A 45 -0.72 -5.39 -1.93
CA GLU A 45 0.07 -6.60 -1.66
C GLU A 45 -0.59 -7.47 -0.59
N LEU A 46 -0.99 -6.87 0.54
CA LEU A 46 -1.67 -7.58 1.64
C LEU A 46 -3.01 -8.18 1.19
N TYR A 47 -3.83 -7.43 0.46
CA TYR A 47 -5.11 -7.92 -0.05
C TYR A 47 -4.93 -9.13 -0.97
N VAL A 48 -3.96 -9.07 -1.89
CA VAL A 48 -3.66 -10.19 -2.79
C VAL A 48 -3.16 -11.39 -2.00
N ASN A 49 -2.27 -11.19 -1.02
CA ASN A 49 -1.73 -12.26 -0.19
C ASN A 49 -2.84 -12.95 0.62
N VAL A 50 -3.65 -12.19 1.37
CA VAL A 50 -4.78 -12.73 2.15
C VAL A 50 -5.77 -13.47 1.24
N ALA A 51 -6.11 -12.90 0.08
CA ALA A 51 -7.01 -13.57 -0.86
C ALA A 51 -6.42 -14.86 -1.47
N GLU A 52 -5.11 -14.91 -1.65
CA GLU A 52 -4.40 -16.07 -2.21
C GLU A 52 -4.27 -17.21 -1.20
N TYR A 53 -3.98 -16.90 0.07
CA TYR A 53 -3.66 -17.91 1.08
C TYR A 53 -4.82 -18.20 2.06
N ASP A 54 -5.51 -17.18 2.56
CA ASP A 54 -6.52 -17.34 3.61
C ASP A 54 -7.92 -17.64 3.06
N PHE A 55 -8.19 -17.23 1.81
CA PHE A 55 -9.45 -17.48 1.11
C PHE A 55 -9.31 -18.51 -0.03
N ALA A 56 -8.25 -19.31 0.03
CA ALA A 56 -8.01 -20.41 -0.89
C ALA A 56 -9.09 -21.49 -0.76
N LEU A 57 -9.58 -21.98 -1.90
CA LEU A 57 -10.42 -23.17 -1.95
C LEU A 57 -9.55 -24.42 -1.77
N GLN A 58 -9.94 -25.32 -0.89
CA GLN A 58 -9.23 -26.58 -0.67
C GLN A 58 -9.06 -27.34 -2.01
N GLY A 59 -7.80 -27.67 -2.34
CA GLY A 59 -7.45 -28.44 -3.53
C GLY A 59 -7.49 -27.68 -4.86
N LYS A 60 -7.65 -26.34 -4.87
CA LYS A 60 -7.62 -25.54 -6.11
C LYS A 60 -6.69 -24.34 -5.99
N GLU A 61 -5.77 -24.20 -6.95
CA GLU A 61 -5.00 -22.97 -7.10
C GLU A 61 -5.93 -21.77 -7.34
N GLN A 62 -5.64 -20.66 -6.66
CA GLN A 62 -6.34 -19.40 -6.89
C GLN A 62 -5.90 -18.79 -8.23
N THR A 63 -6.87 -18.58 -9.12
CA THR A 63 -6.62 -17.90 -10.40
C THR A 63 -6.61 -16.39 -10.20
N ASP A 64 -5.86 -15.67 -11.04
CA ASP A 64 -5.78 -14.19 -10.99
C ASP A 64 -7.18 -13.54 -11.08
N SER A 65 -8.09 -14.13 -11.85
CA SER A 65 -9.48 -13.66 -11.99
C SER A 65 -10.26 -13.75 -10.67
N ARG A 66 -10.06 -14.82 -9.90
CA ARG A 66 -10.74 -15.01 -8.62
C ARG A 66 -10.18 -14.07 -7.55
N VAL A 67 -8.85 -13.94 -7.48
CA VAL A 67 -8.21 -12.98 -6.57
C VAL A 67 -8.64 -11.55 -6.89
N SER A 68 -8.75 -11.20 -8.18
CA SER A 68 -9.29 -9.92 -8.62
C SER A 68 -10.73 -9.68 -8.16
N LEU A 69 -11.58 -10.72 -8.22
CA LEU A 69 -12.96 -10.65 -7.76
C LEU A 69 -13.08 -10.44 -6.25
N LEU A 70 -12.26 -11.14 -5.44
CA LEU A 70 -12.28 -11.05 -3.98
C LEU A 70 -11.74 -9.71 -3.46
N THR A 71 -10.70 -9.19 -4.11
CA THR A 71 -9.98 -7.99 -3.63
C THR A 71 -10.44 -6.70 -4.30
N GLY A 72 -11.14 -6.78 -5.43
CA GLY A 72 -11.43 -5.63 -6.30
C GLY A 72 -10.19 -5.07 -7.03
N ILE A 73 -9.02 -5.69 -6.88
CA ILE A 73 -7.78 -5.27 -7.55
C ILE A 73 -7.77 -5.81 -8.97
N HIS A 74 -7.44 -4.97 -9.95
CA HIS A 74 -7.45 -5.37 -11.35
C HIS A 74 -6.51 -6.55 -11.64
N ARG A 75 -6.96 -7.54 -12.43
CA ARG A 75 -6.20 -8.78 -12.75
C ARG A 75 -4.74 -8.56 -13.19
N LYS A 76 -4.44 -7.49 -13.94
CA LYS A 76 -3.06 -7.16 -14.38
C LYS A 76 -2.16 -6.82 -13.19
N GLU A 77 -2.72 -6.14 -12.20
CA GLU A 77 -2.00 -5.78 -10.98
C GLU A 77 -1.82 -7.00 -10.08
N VAL A 78 -2.85 -7.86 -9.95
CA VAL A 78 -2.73 -9.15 -9.26
C VAL A 78 -1.59 -9.98 -9.85
N ARG A 79 -1.57 -10.18 -11.17
CA ARG A 79 -0.52 -10.93 -11.86
C ARG A 79 0.88 -10.34 -11.61
N ARG A 80 1.00 -9.01 -11.61
CA ARG A 80 2.25 -8.30 -11.31
C ARG A 80 2.71 -8.57 -9.87
N LEU A 81 1.80 -8.49 -8.91
CA LEU A 81 2.08 -8.68 -7.48
C LEU A 81 2.45 -10.13 -7.16
N ARG A 82 1.75 -11.11 -7.75
CA ARG A 82 2.07 -12.54 -7.60
C ARG A 82 3.40 -12.93 -8.23
N GLY A 83 3.72 -12.37 -9.40
CA GLY A 83 4.98 -12.62 -10.11
C GLY A 83 6.22 -12.00 -9.46
N ALA A 84 6.07 -11.08 -8.51
CA ALA A 84 7.19 -10.40 -7.85
C ALA A 84 7.88 -11.24 -6.76
N GLY A 85 7.29 -12.36 -6.33
CA GLY A 85 7.81 -13.22 -5.25
C GLY A 85 7.69 -12.54 -3.88
N ALA A 86 6.91 -13.12 -2.97
CA ALA A 86 6.79 -12.58 -1.61
C ALA A 86 8.16 -12.60 -0.91
N PRO A 87 8.55 -11.51 -0.23
CA PRO A 87 8.03 -11.30 1.11
C PRO A 87 7.46 -9.89 1.33
N VAL A 88 6.47 -9.81 2.22
CA VAL A 88 6.00 -8.58 2.87
C VAL A 88 7.09 -8.06 3.81
N SER A 89 8.24 -7.65 3.28
CA SER A 89 9.25 -6.83 3.97
C SER A 89 10.38 -6.44 3.03
N ALA A 90 10.10 -5.56 2.08
CA ALA A 90 11.09 -4.58 1.69
C ALA A 90 10.49 -3.24 2.07
N VAL A 91 10.83 -2.73 3.26
CA VAL A 91 10.49 -1.36 3.66
C VAL A 91 10.85 -0.47 2.48
N PRO A 92 9.88 0.11 1.75
CA PRO A 92 10.22 1.05 0.70
C PRO A 92 10.98 2.15 1.41
N ALA A 93 12.15 2.56 0.90
CA ALA A 93 12.85 3.71 1.44
C ALA A 93 11.84 4.86 1.50
N VAL A 94 11.39 5.19 2.72
CA VAL A 94 10.36 6.20 3.00
C VAL A 94 11.02 7.55 2.78
N VAL A 95 11.32 7.83 1.52
CA VAL A 95 11.80 9.12 1.09
C VAL A 95 10.75 9.58 0.10
N SER A 96 9.86 10.43 0.62
CA SER A 96 8.87 11.12 -0.20
C SER A 96 9.57 11.71 -1.42
N ARG A 97 8.88 11.83 -2.56
CA ARG A 97 9.48 12.42 -3.77
C ARG A 97 10.08 13.79 -3.46
N THR A 98 9.40 14.58 -2.64
CA THR A 98 9.89 15.87 -2.11
C THR A 98 11.16 15.70 -1.28
N SER A 99 11.21 14.74 -0.35
CA SER A 99 12.42 14.46 0.44
C SER A 99 13.59 14.01 -0.45
N ARG A 100 13.33 13.29 -1.55
CA ARG A 100 14.34 12.92 -2.55
C ARG A 100 14.84 14.14 -3.32
N ILE A 101 13.92 15.04 -3.70
CA ILE A 101 14.26 16.29 -4.38
C ILE A 101 15.10 17.19 -3.45
N ILE A 102 14.68 17.35 -2.18
CA ILE A 102 15.42 18.14 -1.19
C ILE A 102 16.79 17.50 -0.91
N ALA A 103 16.84 16.18 -0.68
CA ALA A 103 18.11 15.49 -0.45
C ALA A 103 19.04 15.60 -1.65
N ARG A 104 18.50 15.52 -2.88
CA ARG A 104 19.30 15.77 -4.10
C ARG A 104 19.78 17.20 -4.16
N TRP A 105 18.91 18.17 -3.94
CA TRP A 105 19.25 19.59 -3.97
C TRP A 105 20.32 19.95 -2.92
N LEU A 106 20.23 19.37 -1.72
CA LEU A 106 21.22 19.55 -0.66
C LEU A 106 22.56 18.84 -0.93
N ALA A 107 22.60 17.82 -1.77
CA ALA A 107 23.79 17.02 -2.05
C ALA A 107 24.41 17.28 -3.44
N ASP A 108 23.80 18.15 -4.24
CA ASP A 108 24.25 18.44 -5.59
C ASP A 108 25.34 19.54 -5.55
N PRO A 109 26.56 19.29 -6.06
CA PRO A 109 27.67 20.24 -6.01
C PRO A 109 27.36 21.60 -6.62
N ALA A 110 26.37 21.69 -7.53
CA ALA A 110 25.93 22.96 -8.11
C ALA A 110 25.24 23.89 -7.09
N PHE A 111 24.78 23.34 -5.96
CA PHE A 111 24.03 24.05 -4.92
C PHE A 111 24.69 23.97 -3.53
N THR A 112 25.92 23.47 -3.46
CA THR A 112 26.71 23.41 -2.22
C THR A 112 28.05 24.14 -2.38
N ASP A 113 28.55 24.73 -1.31
CA ASP A 113 29.89 25.32 -1.25
C ASP A 113 30.99 24.22 -1.23
N PRO A 114 32.28 24.60 -1.34
CA PRO A 114 33.40 23.65 -1.27
C PRO A 114 33.52 22.89 0.06
N ASP A 115 32.90 23.39 1.14
CA ASP A 115 32.83 22.75 2.45
C ASP A 115 31.60 21.82 2.59
N GLY A 116 30.78 21.68 1.53
CA GLY A 116 29.59 20.84 1.48
C GLY A 116 28.33 21.47 2.09
N ARG A 117 28.31 22.79 2.34
CA ARG A 117 27.14 23.50 2.89
C ARG A 117 26.23 24.03 1.78
N PRO A 118 24.90 23.97 1.93
CA PRO A 118 23.97 24.46 0.91
C PRO A 118 24.07 25.99 0.73
N LEU A 119 24.03 26.43 -0.52
CA LEU A 119 24.05 27.85 -0.91
C LEU A 119 22.69 28.50 -0.65
N ALA A 120 22.69 29.78 -0.24
CA ALA A 120 21.46 30.55 -0.06
C ALA A 120 20.72 30.72 -1.40
N LEU A 121 19.42 30.43 -1.42
CA LEU A 121 18.54 30.70 -2.56
C LEU A 121 18.51 32.22 -2.81
N ARG A 122 18.88 32.63 -4.03
CA ARG A 122 18.72 34.00 -4.52
C ARG A 122 17.38 34.17 -5.24
#